data_AF-A0A6G9Y6G2-F1
#
_entry.id   AF-A0A6G9Y6G2-F1
#
_cell.length_a   1.000
_cell.length_b   1.000
_cell.length_c   1.000
_cell.angle_alpha   90.00
_cell.angle_beta   90.00
_cell.angle_gamma   90.00
#
_symmetry.space_group_name_H-M   'P 1'
#
loop_
_entity.id
_entity.type
_entity.pdbx_description
1 polymer ?
#
loop_
_entity_poly.entity_id
_entity_poly.type
_entity_poly.pdbx_seq_one_letter_code
_entity_poly.pdbx_strand_id
1 'polypeptide(L)'
;MSDGDDEQQPQQQPLPQPEQPAEPSPTSVRADVAKGLPRVSLATVLETVEAAYKDGLNPTRSQIAARVGQTTNSGAFTSRMATCMIYGVFEPGGPGSVRITDIALDLFDEHKRPDALIALWMSVPIYRSIFEQYNGKTLPQDTGIESDLIRLGLAPKRASSIRATMMAAAELVGLRATAKDRLVVPASRIPAVQSQAEKKRLDHTVERGPGYAQFCLSENSTAAINLWIWEFRKQERRDEILRICDRLREIEQEFLDDDDPEDGPSSAAA
;
A
#
# COMPACT_ATOMS: atom_id res chain seq x y z
N MET A 1 -15.49 -55.10 74.27
CA MET A 1 -15.39 -53.68 73.88
C MET A 1 -14.55 -53.70 72.62
N SER A 2 -15.21 -53.77 71.47
CA SER A 2 -14.55 -53.78 70.16
C SER A 2 -14.93 -52.49 69.49
N ASP A 3 -13.92 -51.65 69.28
CA ASP A 3 -13.96 -50.41 68.51
C ASP A 3 -14.39 -50.72 67.07
N GLY A 4 -15.51 -50.13 66.67
CA GLY A 4 -15.96 -50.12 65.28
C GLY A 4 -15.48 -48.82 64.64
N ASP A 5 -14.45 -48.93 63.81
CA ASP A 5 -14.02 -47.85 62.93
C ASP A 5 -15.07 -47.63 61.84
N ASP A 6 -15.72 -46.47 61.93
CA ASP A 6 -16.69 -45.94 60.96
C ASP A 6 -15.92 -45.33 59.79
N GLU A 7 -15.73 -46.13 58.74
CA GLU A 7 -14.99 -45.76 57.53
C GLU A 7 -15.84 -44.79 56.68
N GLN A 8 -15.75 -43.49 56.98
CA GLN A 8 -16.38 -42.43 56.18
C GLN A 8 -15.74 -42.36 54.79
N GLN A 9 -16.48 -42.81 53.78
CA GLN A 9 -16.10 -42.63 52.38
C GLN A 9 -16.08 -41.13 52.01
N PRO A 10 -15.00 -40.63 51.37
CA PRO A 10 -14.93 -39.25 50.91
C PRO A 10 -15.91 -39.01 49.76
N GLN A 11 -16.79 -38.03 49.97
CA GLN A 11 -17.71 -37.52 48.94
C GLN A 11 -16.89 -36.99 47.76
N GLN A 12 -16.99 -37.67 46.61
CA GLN A 12 -16.43 -37.18 45.36
C GLN A 12 -17.17 -35.90 44.96
N GLN A 13 -16.46 -34.77 44.99
CA GLN A 13 -16.95 -33.54 44.38
C GLN A 13 -17.10 -33.75 42.86
N PRO A 14 -18.21 -33.32 42.24
CA PRO A 14 -18.36 -33.39 40.79
C PRO A 14 -17.27 -32.55 40.13
N LEU A 15 -16.55 -33.16 39.19
CA LEU A 15 -15.56 -32.47 38.35
C LEU A 15 -16.22 -31.26 37.66
N PRO A 16 -15.58 -30.08 37.69
CA PRO A 16 -16.05 -28.92 36.92
C PRO A 16 -16.07 -29.31 35.45
N GLN A 17 -17.24 -29.21 34.82
CA GLN A 17 -17.37 -29.43 33.38
C GLN A 17 -16.49 -28.40 32.66
N PRO A 18 -15.75 -28.79 31.61
CA PRO A 18 -15.00 -27.84 30.81
C PRO A 18 -15.97 -26.83 30.21
N GLU A 19 -15.81 -25.56 30.57
CA GLU A 19 -16.51 -24.44 29.93
C GLU A 19 -16.28 -24.55 28.41
N GLN A 20 -17.33 -24.93 27.68
CA GLN A 20 -17.31 -24.83 26.23
C GLN A 20 -17.09 -23.35 25.87
N PRO A 21 -16.09 -23.03 25.02
CA PRO A 21 -15.88 -21.66 24.56
C PRO A 21 -17.18 -21.15 23.94
N ALA A 22 -17.76 -20.11 24.53
CA ALA A 22 -19.01 -19.53 24.06
C ALA A 22 -18.87 -19.17 22.58
N GLU A 23 -19.72 -19.76 21.72
CA GLU A 23 -19.77 -19.41 20.31
C GLU A 23 -20.03 -17.90 20.16
N PRO A 24 -19.29 -17.21 19.27
CA PRO A 24 -19.44 -15.78 19.11
C PRO A 24 -20.86 -15.45 18.66
N SER A 25 -21.55 -14.63 19.44
CA SER A 25 -22.90 -14.17 19.11
C SER A 25 -22.96 -13.55 17.71
N PRO A 26 -24.05 -13.70 16.95
CA PRO A 26 -24.17 -13.19 15.58
C PRO A 26 -24.00 -11.66 15.46
N THR A 27 -24.09 -10.93 16.58
CA THR A 27 -23.88 -9.48 16.63
C THR A 27 -22.40 -9.09 16.56
N SER A 28 -21.49 -9.86 17.18
CA SER A 28 -20.05 -9.53 17.18
C SER A 28 -19.45 -9.70 15.79
N VAL A 29 -19.78 -10.79 15.09
CA VAL A 29 -19.33 -11.06 13.72
C VAL A 29 -19.70 -9.92 12.76
N ARG A 30 -20.92 -9.37 12.89
CA ARG A 30 -21.37 -8.22 12.07
C ARG A 30 -20.59 -6.95 12.36
N ALA A 31 -20.20 -6.72 13.61
CA ALA A 31 -19.42 -5.54 14.00
C ALA A 31 -18.00 -5.59 13.41
N ASP A 32 -17.39 -6.77 13.39
CA ASP A 32 -16.06 -6.98 12.83
C ASP A 32 -16.05 -6.77 11.31
N VAL A 33 -17.06 -7.30 10.60
CA VAL A 33 -17.25 -7.03 9.16
C VAL A 33 -17.41 -5.52 8.94
N ALA A 34 -18.22 -4.83 9.74
CA ALA A 34 -18.47 -3.40 9.57
C ALA A 34 -17.21 -2.52 9.72
N LYS A 35 -16.19 -2.97 10.46
CA LYS A 35 -14.92 -2.26 10.64
C LYS A 35 -14.02 -2.35 9.40
N GLY A 36 -14.11 -3.43 8.64
CA GLY A 36 -13.31 -3.69 7.44
C GLY A 36 -13.92 -3.17 6.13
N LEU A 37 -14.99 -2.36 6.17
CA LEU A 37 -15.68 -1.90 4.96
C LEU A 37 -15.22 -0.51 4.53
N PRO A 38 -14.88 -0.34 3.23
CA PRO A 38 -14.54 0.96 2.69
C PRO A 38 -15.76 1.90 2.73
N ARG A 39 -15.51 3.15 3.14
CA ARG A 39 -16.54 4.21 3.24
C ARG A 39 -16.49 5.19 2.07
N VAL A 40 -15.37 5.21 1.36
CA VAL A 40 -15.15 6.01 0.15
C VAL A 40 -14.74 5.08 -1.00
N SER A 41 -14.85 5.56 -2.23
CA SER A 41 -14.45 4.80 -3.41
C SER A 41 -12.93 4.62 -3.48
N LEU A 42 -12.50 3.56 -4.17
CA LEU A 42 -11.08 3.33 -4.44
C LEU A 42 -10.44 4.49 -5.22
N ALA A 43 -11.18 5.14 -6.14
CA ALA A 43 -10.68 6.32 -6.87
C ALA A 43 -10.21 7.43 -5.92
N THR A 44 -11.02 7.77 -4.91
CA THR A 44 -10.67 8.76 -3.89
C THR A 44 -9.48 8.34 -3.05
N VAL A 45 -9.29 7.04 -2.81
CA VAL A 45 -8.12 6.50 -2.13
C VAL A 45 -6.87 6.73 -2.97
N LEU A 46 -6.92 6.45 -4.28
CA LEU A 46 -5.81 6.70 -5.20
C LEU A 46 -5.41 8.18 -5.25
N GLU A 47 -6.39 9.09 -5.33
CA GLU A 47 -6.15 10.54 -5.24
C GLU A 47 -5.45 10.93 -3.93
N THR A 48 -5.85 10.30 -2.82
CA THR A 48 -5.28 10.56 -1.50
C THR A 48 -3.84 10.06 -1.40
N VAL A 49 -3.55 8.89 -1.98
CA VAL A 49 -2.19 8.31 -2.04
C VAL A 49 -1.28 9.18 -2.90
N GLU A 50 -1.76 9.64 -4.06
CA GLU A 50 -0.99 10.54 -4.92
C GLU A 50 -0.71 11.88 -4.22
N ALA A 51 -1.70 12.44 -3.52
CA ALA A 51 -1.54 13.64 -2.71
C ALA A 51 -0.51 13.44 -1.59
N ALA A 52 -0.56 12.31 -0.90
CA ALA A 52 0.34 11.96 0.19
C ALA A 52 1.79 11.76 -0.29
N TYR A 53 1.97 11.08 -1.43
CA TYR A 53 3.29 10.79 -2.01
C TYR A 53 4.09 12.06 -2.37
N LYS A 54 3.38 13.16 -2.68
CA LYS A 54 4.02 14.47 -2.95
C LYS A 54 4.76 15.05 -1.75
N ASP A 55 4.41 14.62 -0.53
CA ASP A 55 5.03 15.06 0.72
C ASP A 55 6.03 14.02 1.28
N GLY A 56 6.29 12.92 0.56
CA GLY A 56 7.25 11.88 0.91
C GLY A 56 6.61 10.53 1.27
N LEU A 57 7.42 9.62 1.85
CA LEU A 57 6.98 8.26 2.20
C LEU A 57 6.24 8.16 3.55
N ASN A 58 6.46 9.13 4.44
CA ASN A 58 5.87 9.17 5.78
C ASN A 58 5.13 10.51 6.07
N PRO A 59 4.14 10.90 5.25
CA PRO A 59 3.45 12.17 5.42
C PRO A 59 2.62 12.21 6.71
N THR A 60 2.53 13.38 7.31
CA THR A 60 1.63 13.64 8.44
C THR A 60 0.18 13.75 7.97
N ARG A 61 -0.78 13.41 8.84
CA ARG A 61 -2.21 13.55 8.51
C ARG A 61 -2.59 14.98 8.14
N SER A 62 -1.93 15.98 8.72
CA SER A 62 -2.15 17.40 8.41
C SER A 62 -1.69 17.78 7.00
N GLN A 63 -0.55 17.25 6.55
CA GLN A 63 -0.06 17.47 5.18
C GLN A 63 -1.02 16.87 4.15
N ILE A 64 -1.45 15.62 4.35
CA ILE A 64 -2.43 14.96 3.47
C ILE A 64 -3.73 15.76 3.44
N ALA A 65 -4.25 16.18 4.61
CA ALA A 65 -5.48 16.96 4.71
C ALA A 65 -5.40 18.28 3.92
N ALA A 66 -4.29 19.01 4.06
CA ALA A 66 -4.05 20.25 3.33
C ALA A 66 -4.03 20.03 1.80
N ARG A 67 -3.34 18.97 1.32
CA ARG A 67 -3.27 18.63 -0.11
C ARG A 67 -4.64 18.30 -0.71
N VAL A 68 -5.49 17.61 0.05
CA VAL A 68 -6.83 17.21 -0.42
C VAL A 68 -7.91 18.25 -0.12
N GLY A 69 -7.54 19.43 0.40
CA GLY A 69 -8.47 20.51 0.70
C GLY A 69 -9.47 20.18 1.83
N GLN A 70 -9.05 19.39 2.82
CA GLN A 70 -9.89 19.01 3.96
C GLN A 70 -9.20 19.36 5.29
N THR A 71 -9.98 19.38 6.36
CA THR A 71 -9.43 19.51 7.72
C THR A 71 -9.25 18.13 8.35
N THR A 72 -8.21 17.99 9.17
CA THR A 72 -7.86 16.73 9.86
C THR A 72 -8.99 16.21 10.77
N ASN A 73 -9.81 17.12 11.30
CA ASN A 73 -10.93 16.81 12.19
C ASN A 73 -12.25 16.56 11.44
N SER A 74 -12.28 16.71 10.11
CA SER A 74 -13.51 16.45 9.35
C SER A 74 -13.84 14.95 9.33
N GLY A 75 -15.14 14.63 9.44
CA GLY A 75 -15.61 13.23 9.34
C GLY A 75 -15.33 12.61 7.96
N ALA A 76 -15.33 13.44 6.91
CA ALA A 76 -14.97 13.02 5.56
C ALA A 76 -13.50 12.59 5.47
N PHE A 77 -12.57 13.42 5.99
CA PHE A 77 -11.14 13.09 6.01
C PHE A 77 -10.87 11.85 6.87
N THR A 78 -11.51 11.75 8.03
CA THR A 78 -11.37 10.59 8.91
C THR A 78 -11.84 9.30 8.24
N SER A 79 -12.98 9.34 7.54
CA SER A 79 -13.51 8.19 6.78
C SER A 79 -12.61 7.81 5.61
N ARG A 80 -12.04 8.81 4.92
CA ARG A 80 -11.07 8.62 3.84
C ARG A 80 -9.79 7.96 4.34
N MET A 81 -9.19 8.47 5.42
CA MET A 81 -8.01 7.87 6.03
C MET A 81 -8.28 6.44 6.50
N ALA A 82 -9.40 6.19 7.19
CA ALA A 82 -9.78 4.84 7.60
C ALA A 82 -9.91 3.88 6.40
N THR A 83 -10.48 4.35 5.30
CA THR A 83 -10.61 3.56 4.07
C THR A 83 -9.24 3.30 3.42
N CYS A 84 -8.32 4.26 3.47
CA CYS A 84 -6.94 4.03 3.01
C CYS A 84 -6.25 2.91 3.80
N MET A 85 -6.46 2.83 5.11
CA MET A 85 -5.95 1.72 5.93
C MET A 85 -6.59 0.38 5.54
N ILE A 86 -7.90 0.35 5.26
CA ILE A 86 -8.63 -0.85 4.84
C ILE A 86 -8.11 -1.39 3.50
N TYR A 87 -7.87 -0.49 2.54
CA TYR A 87 -7.25 -0.86 1.27
C TYR A 87 -5.76 -1.23 1.41
N GLY A 88 -5.15 -0.99 2.57
CA GLY A 88 -3.74 -1.28 2.80
C GLY A 88 -2.78 -0.37 2.03
N VAL A 89 -3.24 0.82 1.62
CA VAL A 89 -2.33 1.81 0.98
C VAL A 89 -1.50 2.58 2.01
N PHE A 90 -2.00 2.67 3.24
CA PHE A 90 -1.33 3.30 4.37
C PHE A 90 -1.23 2.33 5.54
N GLU A 91 -0.14 2.45 6.27
CA GLU A 91 0.09 1.80 7.55
C GLU A 91 0.31 2.84 8.65
N PRO A 92 0.05 2.49 9.93
CA PRO A 92 0.34 3.37 11.04
C PRO A 92 1.85 3.66 11.07
N GLY A 93 2.21 4.94 10.99
CA GLY A 93 3.60 5.40 11.13
C GLY A 93 3.90 5.82 12.57
N GLY A 94 4.81 6.79 12.70
CA GLY A 94 5.03 7.50 13.96
C GLY A 94 3.83 8.38 14.36
N PRO A 95 3.87 9.02 15.54
CA PRO A 95 2.76 9.83 16.07
C PRO A 95 2.23 10.87 15.06
N GLY A 96 0.97 10.73 14.67
CA GLY A 96 0.32 11.66 13.72
C GLY A 96 0.72 11.50 12.24
N SER A 97 1.59 10.54 11.92
CA SER A 97 2.04 10.22 10.57
C SER A 97 1.49 8.89 10.09
N VAL A 98 1.47 8.72 8.76
CA VAL A 98 1.16 7.45 8.12
C VAL A 98 2.33 7.08 7.20
N ARG A 99 2.59 5.79 7.06
CA ARG A 99 3.57 5.27 6.10
C ARG A 99 2.84 4.79 4.85
N ILE A 100 3.35 5.13 3.68
CA ILE A 100 2.89 4.57 2.40
C ILE A 100 3.43 3.14 2.26
N THR A 101 2.56 2.18 1.95
CA THR A 101 2.94 0.77 1.82
C THR A 101 3.62 0.47 0.48
N ASP A 102 4.34 -0.65 0.40
CA ASP A 102 5.04 -1.04 -0.84
C ASP A 102 4.06 -1.28 -2.00
N ILE A 103 2.88 -1.84 -1.71
CA ILE A 103 1.79 -2.01 -2.70
C ILE A 103 1.33 -0.65 -3.23
N ALA A 104 1.24 0.37 -2.37
CA ALA A 104 0.90 1.71 -2.80
C ALA A 104 2.03 2.38 -3.60
N LEU A 105 3.30 2.04 -3.33
CA LEU A 105 4.43 2.50 -4.13
C LEU A 105 4.44 1.89 -5.54
N ASP A 106 4.07 0.61 -5.65
CA ASP A 106 3.93 -0.08 -6.93
C ASP A 106 2.84 0.55 -7.83
N LEU A 107 1.91 1.34 -7.29
CA LEU A 107 0.94 2.11 -8.09
C LEU A 107 1.60 3.18 -8.97
N PHE A 108 2.77 3.67 -8.60
CA PHE A 108 3.50 4.70 -9.35
C PHE A 108 4.39 4.11 -10.46
N ASP A 109 4.59 2.79 -10.46
CA ASP A 109 5.27 2.07 -11.53
C ASP A 109 4.24 1.59 -12.57
N GLU A 110 4.36 2.05 -13.82
CA GLU A 110 3.42 1.73 -14.90
C GLU A 110 3.28 0.22 -15.14
N HIS A 111 4.36 -0.55 -14.96
CA HIS A 111 4.37 -1.99 -15.20
C HIS A 111 3.69 -2.77 -14.08
N LYS A 112 3.80 -2.30 -12.83
CA LYS A 112 3.25 -2.97 -11.65
C LYS A 112 1.87 -2.45 -11.25
N ARG A 113 1.50 -1.26 -11.72
CA ARG A 113 0.23 -0.61 -11.39
C ARG A 113 -1.01 -1.50 -11.58
N PRO A 114 -1.16 -2.28 -12.66
CA PRO A 114 -2.33 -3.16 -12.81
C PRO A 114 -2.41 -4.22 -11.70
N ASP A 115 -1.29 -4.87 -11.38
CA ASP A 115 -1.23 -5.90 -10.34
C ASP A 115 -1.43 -5.29 -8.94
N ALA A 116 -0.83 -4.13 -8.68
CA ALA A 116 -1.02 -3.37 -7.44
C ALA A 116 -2.49 -2.97 -7.24
N LEU A 117 -3.16 -2.49 -8.28
CA LEU A 117 -4.59 -2.14 -8.22
C LEU A 117 -5.46 -3.36 -7.86
N ILE A 118 -5.20 -4.51 -8.48
CA ILE A 118 -5.90 -5.76 -8.14
C ILE A 118 -5.60 -6.17 -6.70
N ALA A 119 -4.34 -6.10 -6.26
CA ALA A 119 -3.94 -6.42 -4.89
C ALA A 119 -4.67 -5.54 -3.86
N LEU A 120 -4.80 -4.23 -4.12
CA LEU A 120 -5.57 -3.32 -3.28
C LEU A 120 -7.05 -3.69 -3.24
N TRP A 121 -7.66 -4.02 -4.38
CA TRP A 121 -9.06 -4.47 -4.39
C TRP A 121 -9.26 -5.75 -3.57
N MET A 122 -8.32 -6.70 -3.66
CA MET A 122 -8.31 -7.96 -2.92
C MET A 122 -7.93 -7.83 -1.44
N SER A 123 -7.45 -6.67 -0.99
CA SER A 123 -7.12 -6.44 0.42
C SER A 123 -8.39 -6.39 1.29
N VAL A 124 -9.52 -6.00 0.69
CA VAL A 124 -10.81 -5.92 1.36
C VAL A 124 -11.40 -7.33 1.45
N PRO A 125 -11.56 -7.91 2.67
CA PRO A 125 -11.92 -9.33 2.81
C PRO A 125 -13.24 -9.70 2.12
N ILE A 126 -14.26 -8.86 2.24
CA ILE A 126 -15.57 -9.12 1.64
C ILE A 126 -15.53 -9.09 0.10
N TYR A 127 -14.66 -8.27 -0.48
CA TYR A 127 -14.48 -8.20 -1.93
C TYR A 127 -13.81 -9.47 -2.44
N ARG A 128 -12.76 -9.92 -1.73
CA ARG A 128 -12.08 -11.19 -2.01
C ARG A 128 -13.05 -12.37 -1.99
N SER A 129 -13.90 -12.51 -0.96
CA SER A 129 -14.87 -13.61 -0.87
C SER A 129 -15.86 -13.62 -2.03
N ILE A 130 -16.37 -12.44 -2.42
CA ILE A 130 -17.26 -12.32 -3.59
C ILE A 130 -16.51 -12.68 -4.88
N PHE A 131 -15.28 -12.22 -5.04
CA PHE A 131 -14.47 -12.57 -6.20
C PHE A 131 -14.23 -14.08 -6.30
N GLU A 132 -13.81 -14.73 -5.21
CA GLU A 132 -13.59 -16.18 -5.18
C GLU A 132 -14.86 -16.96 -5.56
N GLN A 133 -16.03 -16.49 -5.14
CA GLN A 133 -17.31 -17.10 -5.49
C GLN A 133 -17.62 -17.00 -6.99
N TYR A 134 -17.29 -15.87 -7.61
CA TYR A 134 -17.69 -15.49 -8.98
C TYR A 134 -16.57 -15.45 -10.02
N ASN A 135 -15.33 -15.81 -9.66
CA ASN A 135 -14.20 -15.79 -10.57
C ASN A 135 -14.46 -16.71 -11.78
N GLY A 136 -14.51 -16.11 -12.97
CA GLY A 136 -14.81 -16.82 -14.22
C GLY A 136 -16.27 -17.24 -14.42
N LYS A 137 -17.16 -16.96 -13.46
CA LYS A 137 -18.61 -17.24 -13.56
C LYS A 137 -19.37 -15.96 -13.92
N THR A 138 -20.56 -16.14 -14.49
CA THR A 138 -21.48 -15.03 -14.72
C THR A 138 -21.97 -14.48 -13.38
N LEU A 139 -21.83 -13.18 -13.20
CA LEU A 139 -22.33 -12.43 -12.05
C LEU A 139 -23.86 -12.48 -12.03
N PRO A 140 -24.47 -12.71 -10.85
CA PRO A 140 -25.91 -12.63 -10.73
C PRO A 140 -26.37 -11.18 -10.87
N GLN A 141 -27.69 -10.98 -10.93
CA GLN A 141 -28.28 -9.65 -10.85
C GLN A 141 -27.89 -8.94 -9.54
N ASP A 142 -28.01 -7.62 -9.51
CA ASP A 142 -27.62 -6.78 -8.37
C ASP A 142 -28.17 -7.28 -7.02
N THR A 143 -29.43 -7.73 -7.00
CA THR A 143 -30.09 -8.30 -5.81
C THR A 143 -29.46 -9.60 -5.32
N GLY A 144 -28.93 -10.42 -6.23
CA GLY A 144 -28.20 -11.64 -5.90
C GLY A 144 -26.89 -11.34 -5.18
N ILE A 145 -26.13 -10.36 -5.70
CA ILE A 145 -24.87 -9.92 -5.07
C ILE A 145 -25.13 -9.31 -3.70
N GLU A 146 -26.19 -8.50 -3.56
CA GLU A 146 -26.59 -7.95 -2.26
C GLU A 146 -26.96 -9.05 -1.27
N SER A 147 -27.66 -10.10 -1.71
CA SER A 147 -28.01 -11.25 -0.87
C SER A 147 -26.78 -12.01 -0.37
N ASP A 148 -25.77 -12.19 -1.24
CA ASP A 148 -24.52 -12.83 -0.85
C ASP A 148 -23.70 -11.98 0.12
N LEU A 149 -23.62 -10.66 -0.11
CA LEU A 149 -22.97 -9.75 0.84
C LEU A 149 -23.65 -9.81 2.23
N ILE A 150 -24.99 -9.87 2.27
CA ILE A 150 -25.73 -10.03 3.54
C ILE A 150 -25.41 -11.38 4.19
N ARG A 151 -25.30 -12.46 3.41
CA ARG A 151 -24.90 -13.79 3.90
C ARG A 151 -23.48 -13.78 4.49
N LEU A 152 -22.59 -12.97 3.94
CA LEU A 152 -21.25 -12.70 4.47
C LEU A 152 -21.23 -11.78 5.70
N GLY A 153 -22.40 -11.45 6.27
CA GLY A 153 -22.51 -10.67 7.51
C GLY A 153 -22.69 -9.16 7.31
N LEU A 154 -22.85 -8.69 6.06
CA LEU A 154 -23.12 -7.28 5.81
C LEU A 154 -24.54 -6.89 6.28
N ALA A 155 -24.66 -5.73 6.92
CA ALA A 155 -25.98 -5.18 7.28
C ALA A 155 -26.80 -4.87 6.01
N PRO A 156 -28.07 -5.29 5.91
CA PRO A 156 -28.89 -5.11 4.69
C PRO A 156 -28.96 -3.66 4.20
N LYS A 157 -29.04 -2.69 5.12
CA LYS A 157 -29.07 -1.25 4.81
C LYS A 157 -27.84 -0.76 4.05
N ARG A 158 -26.70 -1.45 4.15
CA ARG A 158 -25.43 -1.08 3.49
C ARG A 158 -25.16 -1.89 2.22
N ALA A 159 -25.91 -2.95 1.95
CA ALA A 159 -25.63 -3.88 0.85
C ALA A 159 -25.55 -3.19 -0.50
N SER A 160 -26.55 -2.36 -0.84
CA SER A 160 -26.58 -1.69 -2.14
C SER A 160 -25.44 -0.69 -2.33
N SER A 161 -25.11 0.09 -1.30
CA SER A 161 -24.01 1.07 -1.35
C SER A 161 -22.64 0.39 -1.46
N ILE A 162 -22.41 -0.69 -0.70
CA ILE A 162 -21.17 -1.46 -0.76
C ILE A 162 -21.06 -2.18 -2.10
N ARG A 163 -22.14 -2.77 -2.62
CA ARG A 163 -22.16 -3.36 -3.97
C ARG A 163 -21.76 -2.32 -5.02
N ALA A 164 -22.38 -1.14 -5.03
CA ALA A 164 -22.07 -0.10 -6.00
C ALA A 164 -20.59 0.34 -5.91
N THR A 165 -20.07 0.52 -4.70
CA THR A 165 -18.67 0.90 -4.47
C THR A 165 -17.70 -0.21 -4.92
N MET A 166 -18.02 -1.46 -4.59
CA MET A 166 -17.26 -2.65 -4.99
C MET A 166 -17.20 -2.79 -6.51
N MET A 167 -18.33 -2.62 -7.19
CA MET A 167 -18.42 -2.72 -8.66
C MET A 167 -17.69 -1.58 -9.35
N ALA A 168 -17.80 -0.35 -8.85
CA ALA A 168 -17.04 0.78 -9.37
C ALA A 168 -15.52 0.55 -9.18
N ALA A 169 -15.11 0.00 -8.04
CA ALA A 169 -13.72 -0.35 -7.80
C ALA A 169 -13.26 -1.51 -8.70
N ALA A 170 -14.08 -2.53 -8.91
CA ALA A 170 -13.78 -3.67 -9.79
C ALA A 170 -13.59 -3.23 -11.25
N GLU A 171 -14.41 -2.27 -11.71
CA GLU A 171 -14.25 -1.63 -13.02
C GLU A 171 -12.92 -0.87 -13.11
N LEU A 172 -12.61 -0.06 -12.10
CA LEU A 172 -11.40 0.76 -12.04
C LEU A 172 -10.11 -0.09 -12.11
N VAL A 173 -10.10 -1.26 -11.47
CA VAL A 173 -8.94 -2.16 -11.48
C VAL A 173 -8.91 -3.13 -12.67
N GLY A 174 -9.90 -3.04 -13.57
CA GLY A 174 -9.95 -3.85 -14.79
C GLY A 174 -10.46 -5.28 -14.62
N LEU A 175 -11.02 -5.67 -13.47
CA LEU A 175 -11.58 -7.01 -13.25
C LEU A 175 -12.79 -7.33 -14.15
N ARG A 176 -13.40 -6.29 -14.74
CA ARG A 176 -14.54 -6.38 -15.67
C ARG A 176 -14.20 -5.97 -17.10
N ALA A 177 -12.91 -5.72 -17.38
CA ALA A 177 -12.46 -5.28 -18.70
C ALA A 177 -12.68 -6.35 -19.78
N THR A 178 -12.51 -7.63 -19.43
CA THR A 178 -12.71 -8.75 -20.37
C THR A 178 -14.18 -9.00 -20.67
N ALA A 179 -15.03 -8.96 -19.64
CA ALA A 179 -16.47 -9.18 -19.77
C ALA A 179 -17.23 -8.41 -18.69
N LYS A 180 -18.26 -7.66 -19.09
CA LYS A 180 -19.07 -6.84 -18.17
C LYS A 180 -19.82 -7.69 -17.15
N ASP A 181 -20.13 -8.94 -17.48
CA ASP A 181 -20.91 -9.89 -16.68
C ASP A 181 -20.04 -10.82 -15.81
N ARG A 182 -18.70 -10.65 -15.77
CA ARG A 182 -17.81 -11.56 -15.02
C ARG A 182 -16.73 -10.78 -14.29
N LEU A 183 -16.25 -11.34 -13.18
CA LEU A 183 -15.02 -10.89 -12.54
C LEU A 183 -13.91 -11.85 -12.95
N VAL A 184 -12.91 -11.32 -13.65
CA VAL A 184 -11.76 -12.08 -14.13
C VAL A 184 -10.52 -11.24 -13.89
N VAL A 185 -9.50 -11.82 -13.25
CA VAL A 185 -8.17 -11.19 -13.20
C VAL A 185 -7.66 -11.14 -14.62
N PRO A 186 -7.42 -9.94 -15.20
CA PRO A 186 -6.80 -9.86 -16.51
C PRO A 186 -5.48 -10.63 -16.42
N ALA A 187 -5.17 -11.44 -17.43
CA ALA A 187 -3.85 -12.06 -17.51
C ALA A 187 -2.85 -10.90 -17.47
N SER A 188 -2.22 -10.69 -16.32
CA SER A 188 -1.25 -9.63 -16.09
C SER A 188 -0.31 -9.69 -17.26
N ARG A 189 -0.10 -8.56 -17.94
CA ARG A 189 0.94 -8.46 -18.94
C ARG A 189 2.25 -8.64 -18.19
N ILE A 190 2.64 -9.88 -17.96
CA ILE A 190 4.04 -10.24 -17.88
C ILE A 190 4.59 -9.68 -19.18
N PRO A 191 5.42 -8.61 -19.18
CA PRO A 191 6.09 -8.27 -20.41
C PRO A 191 6.87 -9.53 -20.79
N ALA A 192 6.50 -10.15 -21.91
CA ALA A 192 7.13 -11.35 -22.43
C ALA A 192 8.61 -11.12 -22.85
N VAL A 193 9.27 -10.10 -22.29
CA VAL A 193 10.51 -9.50 -22.76
C VAL A 193 11.48 -9.32 -21.59
N GLN A 194 11.75 -10.36 -20.79
CA GLN A 194 13.05 -10.45 -20.05
C GLN A 194 13.58 -11.90 -19.96
N SER A 195 12.71 -12.91 -19.96
CA SER A 195 13.13 -14.32 -19.81
C SER A 195 13.90 -14.92 -21.02
N GLN A 196 13.68 -14.44 -22.25
CA GLN A 196 14.38 -14.98 -23.44
C GLN A 196 15.56 -14.13 -23.93
N ALA A 197 15.60 -12.83 -23.63
CA ALA A 197 16.69 -11.95 -24.04
C ALA A 197 17.93 -12.10 -23.12
N GLU A 198 17.74 -12.41 -21.84
CA GLU A 198 18.84 -12.61 -20.90
C GLU A 198 19.50 -13.99 -21.06
N LYS A 199 18.73 -15.01 -21.45
CA LYS A 199 19.28 -16.33 -21.84
C LYS A 199 20.04 -16.31 -23.16
N LYS A 200 19.68 -15.44 -24.11
CA LYS A 200 20.47 -15.23 -25.34
C LYS A 200 21.68 -14.30 -25.15
N ARG A 201 21.71 -13.45 -24.13
CA ARG A 201 22.84 -12.55 -23.85
C ARG A 201 24.05 -13.26 -23.24
N LEU A 202 23.87 -14.41 -22.59
CA LEU A 202 25.00 -15.19 -22.08
C LEU A 202 25.70 -16.06 -23.15
N ASP A 203 25.06 -16.30 -24.30
CA ASP A 203 25.63 -17.12 -25.39
C ASP A 203 26.32 -16.32 -26.51
N HIS A 204 26.29 -14.97 -26.48
CA HIS A 204 26.94 -14.13 -27.50
C HIS A 204 27.88 -13.07 -26.92
N THR A 205 28.84 -13.49 -26.08
CA THR A 205 30.02 -12.67 -25.78
C THR A 205 31.28 -13.38 -26.26
N VAL A 206 31.43 -13.47 -27.58
CA VAL A 206 32.73 -13.65 -28.24
C VAL A 206 32.80 -12.63 -29.37
N GLU A 207 33.66 -11.64 -29.13
CA GLU A 207 34.32 -10.72 -30.06
C GLU A 207 33.48 -9.84 -31.00
N ARG A 208 33.46 -8.53 -30.70
CA ARG A 208 33.93 -7.46 -31.62
C ARG A 208 33.80 -6.05 -31.01
N GLY A 209 34.95 -5.40 -30.84
CA GLY A 209 35.28 -4.02 -31.26
C GLY A 209 34.47 -2.81 -30.76
N PRO A 210 35.13 -1.73 -30.29
CA PRO A 210 34.47 -0.48 -29.91
C PRO A 210 34.19 0.38 -31.15
N GLY A 211 32.91 0.58 -31.47
CA GLY A 211 32.45 1.43 -32.56
C GLY A 211 31.17 2.15 -32.17
N TYR A 212 31.34 3.40 -31.75
CA TYR A 212 30.41 4.50 -31.54
C TYR A 212 28.91 4.28 -31.80
N ALA A 213 28.14 4.60 -30.76
CA ALA A 213 26.69 4.72 -30.74
C ALA A 213 26.18 5.77 -31.75
N GLN A 214 25.32 5.31 -32.66
CA GLN A 214 24.45 6.17 -33.46
C GLN A 214 23.02 5.73 -33.16
N PHE A 215 22.38 6.37 -32.19
CA PHE A 215 20.97 6.12 -31.86
C PHE A 215 20.08 6.96 -32.77
N CYS A 216 19.35 6.26 -33.63
CA CYS A 216 18.27 6.80 -34.43
C CYS A 216 17.13 7.25 -33.51
N LEU A 217 16.86 8.56 -33.49
CA LEU A 217 15.59 9.12 -33.04
C LEU A 217 14.58 8.93 -34.17
N SER A 218 13.67 7.97 -34.03
CA SER A 218 12.39 8.00 -34.74
C SER A 218 11.29 8.37 -33.75
N GLU A 219 10.50 9.35 -34.14
CA GLU A 219 9.56 10.12 -33.33
C GLU A 219 8.39 9.29 -32.77
N ASN A 220 7.84 9.81 -31.67
CA ASN A 220 6.58 9.43 -31.01
C ASN A 220 6.55 8.18 -30.12
N SER A 221 7.41 8.12 -29.10
CA SER A 221 7.09 7.33 -27.92
C SER A 221 6.97 8.24 -26.69
N THR A 222 5.75 8.42 -26.20
CA THR A 222 5.43 9.08 -24.93
C THR A 222 6.24 8.48 -23.76
N ALA A 223 6.66 7.22 -23.89
CA ALA A 223 7.55 6.56 -22.94
C ALA A 223 8.96 7.17 -22.91
N ALA A 224 9.51 7.65 -24.04
CA ALA A 224 10.80 8.31 -24.07
C ALA A 224 10.76 9.70 -23.41
N ILE A 225 9.64 10.42 -23.57
CA ILE A 225 9.41 11.71 -22.89
C ILE A 225 9.22 11.49 -21.39
N ASN A 226 8.46 10.46 -20.98
CA ASN A 226 8.28 10.15 -19.56
C ASN A 226 9.56 9.64 -18.89
N LEU A 227 10.38 8.84 -19.58
CA LEU A 227 11.71 8.46 -19.10
C LEU A 227 12.63 9.67 -19.00
N TRP A 228 12.58 10.58 -19.98
CA TRP A 228 13.36 11.81 -19.94
C TRP A 228 12.92 12.72 -18.80
N ILE A 229 11.62 12.87 -18.52
CA ILE A 229 11.11 13.63 -17.38
C ILE A 229 11.49 12.98 -16.04
N TRP A 230 11.47 11.65 -15.95
CA TRP A 230 11.88 10.93 -14.75
C TRP A 230 13.39 11.04 -14.51
N GLU A 231 14.22 10.85 -15.54
CA GLU A 231 15.67 10.99 -15.44
C GLU A 231 16.06 12.46 -15.21
N PHE A 232 15.34 13.43 -15.80
CA PHE A 232 15.54 14.86 -15.57
C PHE A 232 15.20 15.25 -14.12
N ARG A 233 14.12 14.71 -13.52
CA ARG A 233 13.80 14.92 -12.10
C ARG A 233 14.79 14.24 -11.16
N LYS A 234 15.37 13.11 -11.58
CA LYS A 234 16.45 12.44 -10.84
C LYS A 234 17.76 13.23 -10.94
N GLN A 235 18.00 13.89 -12.08
CA GLN A 235 19.12 14.79 -12.30
C GLN A 235 18.99 16.07 -11.46
N GLU A 236 17.80 16.66 -11.40
CA GLU A 236 17.53 17.85 -10.58
C GLU A 236 17.74 17.57 -9.08
N ARG A 237 17.31 16.40 -8.59
CA ARG A 237 17.62 15.95 -7.22
C ARG A 237 19.11 15.69 -7.01
N ARG A 238 19.82 15.17 -8.02
CA ARG A 238 21.26 14.96 -7.96
C ARG A 238 21.99 16.30 -7.87
N ASP A 239 21.59 17.30 -8.65
CA ASP A 239 22.18 18.63 -8.65
C ASP A 239 21.89 19.36 -7.33
N GLU A 240 20.71 19.18 -6.74
CA GLU A 240 20.38 19.69 -5.41
C GLU A 240 21.24 19.04 -4.31
N ILE A 241 21.44 17.72 -4.37
CA ILE A 241 22.35 17.00 -3.45
C ILE A 241 23.79 17.51 -3.61
N LEU A 242 24.26 17.69 -4.85
CA LEU A 242 25.61 18.20 -5.11
C LEU A 242 25.80 19.63 -4.58
N ARG A 243 24.80 20.51 -4.75
CA ARG A 243 24.82 21.86 -4.16
C ARG A 243 24.89 21.82 -2.63
N ILE A 244 24.16 20.91 -1.99
CA ILE A 244 24.22 20.72 -0.53
C ILE A 244 25.61 20.23 -0.13
N CYS A 245 26.19 19.28 -0.86
CA CYS A 245 27.55 18.79 -0.59
C CYS A 245 28.62 19.88 -0.76
N ASP A 246 28.52 20.71 -1.80
CA ASP A 246 29.46 21.81 -2.01
C ASP A 246 29.32 22.87 -0.92
N ARG A 247 28.09 23.19 -0.49
CA ARG A 247 27.86 24.12 0.63
C ARG A 247 28.43 23.60 1.96
N LEU A 248 28.36 22.30 2.21
CA LEU A 248 28.97 21.70 3.40
C LEU A 248 30.50 21.77 3.36
N ARG A 249 31.10 21.61 2.17
CA ARG A 249 32.55 21.74 1.99
C ARG A 249 33.03 23.18 2.23
N GLU A 250 32.28 24.18 1.77
CA GLU A 250 32.58 25.60 2.07
C GLU A 250 32.60 25.86 3.58
N ILE A 251 31.60 25.35 4.31
CA ILE A 251 31.52 25.50 5.77
C ILE A 251 32.71 24.80 6.45
N GLU A 252 33.09 23.60 6.00
CA GLU A 252 34.25 22.88 6.54
C GLU A 252 35.57 23.63 6.31
N GLN A 253 35.72 24.35 5.19
CA GLN A 253 36.88 25.20 4.94
C GLN A 253 36.88 26.46 5.81
N GLU A 254 35.74 27.12 6.02
CA GLU A 254 35.63 28.26 6.94
C GLU A 254 36.09 27.88 8.36
N PHE A 255 35.76 26.67 8.83
CA PHE A 255 36.22 26.17 10.13
C PHE A 255 37.72 25.82 10.18
N LEU A 256 38.34 25.48 9.03
CA LEU A 256 39.75 25.14 8.97
C LEU A 256 40.65 26.38 8.94
N ASP A 257 40.16 27.47 8.37
CA ASP A 257 40.90 28.73 8.21
C ASP A 257 40.89 29.60 9.49
N ASP A 258 39.94 29.37 10.42
CA ASP A 258 39.87 30.06 11.72
C ASP A 258 40.88 29.54 12.76
N ASP A 259 41.60 28.45 12.47
CA ASP A 259 42.64 27.85 13.32
C ASP A 259 44.06 28.33 12.92
N ASP A 260 44.22 29.59 12.51
CA ASP A 260 45.53 30.21 12.34
C ASP A 260 45.97 30.82 13.69
N PRO A 261 46.94 30.22 14.42
CA PRO A 261 47.40 30.74 15.71
C PRO A 261 48.33 31.95 15.48
N GLU A 262 47.78 33.09 15.05
CA GLU A 262 48.46 34.38 15.22
C GLU A 262 48.39 34.80 16.69
N ASP A 263 49.39 34.37 17.45
CA ASP A 263 50.19 35.25 18.34
C ASP A 263 50.97 34.38 19.32
N GLY A 264 52.04 33.76 18.81
CA GLY A 264 53.16 33.39 19.67
C GLY A 264 53.80 34.70 20.17
N PRO A 265 53.81 35.00 21.48
CA PRO A 265 54.43 36.23 21.97
C PRO A 265 55.91 36.22 21.60
N SER A 266 56.26 37.17 20.74
CA SER A 266 57.62 37.53 20.35
C SER A 266 58.47 37.69 21.61
N SER A 267 59.25 36.66 21.92
CA SER A 267 60.36 36.69 22.87
C SER A 267 61.44 37.61 22.31
N ALA A 268 61.28 38.92 22.57
CA ALA A 268 62.33 39.90 22.38
C ALA A 268 63.11 40.03 23.69
N ALA A 269 64.35 39.61 23.59
CA ALA A 269 65.40 39.65 24.60
C ALA A 269 65.85 41.07 24.97
N ALA A 270 66.62 41.09 26.07
CA ALA A 270 67.62 42.07 26.51
C ALA A 270 67.18 43.17 27.49
#